data_AF-A0A7C3XC94-F1
#
_entry.id   AF-A0A7C3XC94-F1
#
_cell.length_a   1.000
_cell.length_b   1.000
_cell.length_c   1.000
_cell.angle_alpha   90.00
_cell.angle_beta   90.00
_cell.angle_gamma   90.00
#
_symmetry.space_group_name_H-M   'P 1'
#
loop_
_entity.id
_entity.type
_entity.pdbx_description
1 polymer ?
#
loop_
_entity_poly.entity_id
_entity_poly.type
_entity_poly.pdbx_seq_one_letter_code
_entity_poly.pdbx_strand_id
1 'polypeptide(L)'
;MEETSQRQEARKTPPDHLERLVADAKESIARGYYKIEGAQPRVDVGFKENLLKCRSNPLIAEIKTASPSIGVIAEKIDVEKI
;
A
#
# COMPACT_ATOMS: atom_id res chain seq x y z
N MET A 1 -47.31 29.35 -1.75
CA MET A 1 -46.98 28.00 -1.27
C MET A 1 -46.35 27.25 -2.43
N GLU A 2 -45.02 27.28 -2.52
CA GLU A 2 -44.23 26.38 -3.37
C GLU A 2 -42.89 26.21 -2.64
N GLU A 3 -42.94 25.38 -1.60
CA GLU A 3 -41.77 24.95 -0.85
C GLU A 3 -40.88 24.08 -1.74
N THR A 4 -39.75 24.65 -2.15
CA THR A 4 -38.42 24.05 -2.01
C THR A 4 -38.36 22.54 -2.24
N SER A 5 -38.35 22.11 -3.51
CA SER A 5 -37.83 20.79 -3.89
C SER A 5 -36.39 20.92 -4.40
N GLN A 6 -35.52 21.47 -3.57
CA GLN A 6 -34.08 21.29 -3.72
C GLN A 6 -33.74 19.97 -3.03
N ARG A 7 -33.89 18.86 -3.75
CA ARG A 7 -33.29 17.59 -3.32
C ARG A 7 -31.79 17.82 -3.24
N GLN A 8 -31.28 17.81 -2.02
CA GLN A 8 -29.85 17.86 -1.73
C GLN A 8 -29.17 16.77 -2.57
N GLU A 9 -28.38 17.18 -3.55
CA GLU A 9 -27.37 16.33 -4.13
C GLU A 9 -26.45 15.92 -2.99
N ALA A 10 -26.43 14.63 -2.66
CA ALA A 10 -25.50 14.09 -1.69
C ALA A 10 -24.09 14.47 -2.16
N ARG A 11 -23.44 15.39 -1.44
CA ARG A 11 -22.06 15.81 -1.69
C ARG A 11 -21.21 14.54 -1.72
N LYS A 12 -20.84 14.11 -2.92
CA LYS A 12 -20.03 12.90 -3.13
C LYS A 12 -18.63 13.25 -2.62
N THR A 13 -18.34 12.88 -1.37
CA THR A 13 -17.00 13.05 -0.82
C THR A 13 -16.04 12.32 -1.75
N PRO A 14 -14.97 12.97 -2.25
CA PRO A 14 -13.97 12.29 -3.05
C PRO A 14 -13.41 11.12 -2.22
N PRO A 15 -13.11 9.97 -2.85
CA PRO A 15 -12.70 8.79 -2.12
C PRO A 15 -11.44 9.08 -1.31
N ASP A 16 -11.45 8.65 -0.04
CA ASP A 16 -10.26 8.75 0.81
C ASP A 16 -9.11 7.94 0.19
N HIS A 17 -7.87 8.24 0.57
CA HIS A 17 -6.68 7.56 0.06
C HIS A 17 -6.78 6.04 0.21
N LEU A 18 -7.40 5.56 1.30
CA LEU A 18 -7.62 4.14 1.52
C LEU A 18 -8.66 3.53 0.57
N GLU A 19 -9.75 4.24 0.29
CA GLU A 19 -10.78 3.77 -0.65
C GLU A 19 -10.22 3.65 -2.06
N ARG A 20 -9.42 4.64 -2.48
CA ARG A 20 -8.72 4.60 -3.75
C ARG A 20 -7.70 3.46 -3.81
N LEU A 21 -6.92 3.27 -2.74
CA LEU A 21 -5.96 2.16 -2.65
C LEU A 21 -6.65 0.79 -2.80
N VAL A 22 -7.81 0.60 -2.18
CA VAL A 22 -8.60 -0.64 -2.30
C VAL A 22 -9.10 -0.85 -3.73
N ALA A 23 -9.60 0.21 -4.37
CA ALA A 23 -10.07 0.13 -5.76
C ALA A 23 -8.93 -0.25 -6.71
N ASP A 24 -7.80 0.45 -6.61
CA ASP A 24 -6.62 0.24 -7.46
C ASP A 24 -6.02 -1.16 -7.24
N ALA A 25 -6.01 -1.67 -6.00
CA ALA A 25 -5.55 -3.02 -5.69
C ALA A 25 -6.42 -4.10 -6.35
N LYS A 26 -7.75 -3.95 -6.28
CA LYS A 26 -8.69 -4.89 -6.93
C LYS A 26 -8.48 -4.91 -8.45
N GLU A 27 -8.35 -3.74 -9.06
CA GLU A 27 -8.10 -3.61 -10.49
C GLU A 27 -6.76 -4.24 -10.90
N SER A 28 -5.70 -4.00 -10.12
CA SER A 28 -4.36 -4.55 -10.38
C SER A 28 -4.35 -6.08 -10.33
N ILE A 29 -5.05 -6.66 -9.36
CA ILE A 29 -5.24 -8.13 -9.27
C ILE A 29 -5.99 -8.64 -10.50
N ALA A 30 -7.10 -8.00 -10.88
CA ALA A 30 -7.90 -8.40 -12.03
C ALA A 30 -7.12 -8.35 -13.35
N ARG A 31 -6.16 -7.42 -13.46
CA ARG A 31 -5.25 -7.27 -14.61
C ARG A 31 -4.07 -8.25 -14.62
N GLY A 32 -3.92 -9.08 -13.59
CA GLY A 32 -2.81 -10.00 -13.46
C GLY A 32 -1.47 -9.31 -13.19
N TYR A 33 -1.48 -8.15 -12.52
CA TYR A 33 -0.28 -7.40 -12.16
C TYR A 33 0.75 -8.28 -11.43
N TYR A 34 0.27 -9.12 -10.53
CA TYR A 34 1.09 -10.17 -9.94
C TYR A 34 1.22 -11.32 -10.92
N LYS A 35 2.34 -11.36 -11.66
CA LYS A 35 2.80 -12.62 -12.26
C LYS A 35 3.15 -13.54 -11.11
N ILE A 36 2.36 -14.59 -10.91
CA ILE A 36 2.73 -15.69 -10.01
C ILE A 36 3.85 -16.46 -10.72
N GLU A 37 5.05 -15.89 -10.74
CA GLU A 37 6.24 -16.60 -11.19
C GLU A 37 6.53 -17.69 -10.16
N GLY A 38 6.85 -18.90 -10.64
CA GLY A 38 7.07 -20.08 -9.81
C GLY A 38 8.01 -19.77 -8.65
N ALA A 39 7.74 -20.40 -7.50
CA ALA A 39 8.46 -20.13 -6.26
C ALA A 39 9.97 -20.20 -6.48
N GLN A 40 10.64 -19.04 -6.41
CA GLN A 40 12.09 -19.00 -6.24
C GLN A 40 12.42 -19.75 -4.94
N PRO A 41 13.54 -20.49 -4.88
CA PRO A 41 13.97 -21.13 -3.65
C PRO A 41 14.12 -20.07 -2.57
N ARG A 42 13.20 -20.08 -1.60
CA ARG A 42 13.22 -19.14 -0.48
C ARG A 42 14.20 -19.68 0.54
N VAL A 43 15.17 -18.85 0.93
CA VAL A 43 15.85 -19.04 2.21
C VAL A 43 14.82 -18.67 3.27
N ASP A 44 14.38 -19.64 4.07
CA ASP A 44 13.35 -19.42 5.08
C ASP A 44 13.97 -18.70 6.28
N VAL A 45 14.14 -17.38 6.13
CA VAL A 45 14.48 -16.49 7.24
C VAL A 45 13.18 -16.16 7.97
N GLY A 46 12.89 -16.91 9.02
CA GLY A 46 11.63 -16.78 9.76
C GLY A 46 11.44 -15.36 10.31
N PHE A 47 10.55 -14.57 9.70
CA PHE A 47 10.28 -13.19 10.12
C PHE A 47 9.89 -13.10 11.61
N LYS A 48 8.91 -13.92 12.01
CA LYS A 48 8.46 -14.02 13.41
C LYS A 48 9.60 -14.42 14.33
N GLU A 49 10.42 -15.39 13.91
CA GLU A 49 11.52 -15.88 14.72
C GLU A 49 12.59 -14.80 14.93
N ASN A 50 12.99 -14.11 13.87
CA ASN A 50 13.96 -13.02 13.93
C ASN A 50 13.47 -11.85 14.78
N LEU A 51 12.17 -11.54 14.73
CA LEU A 51 11.55 -10.53 15.57
C LEU A 51 11.60 -10.92 17.06
N LEU A 52 11.29 -12.19 17.37
CA LEU A 52 11.21 -12.69 18.75
C LEU A 52 12.57 -13.00 19.37
N LYS A 53 13.56 -13.41 18.57
CA LYS A 53 14.90 -13.80 19.03
C LYS A 53 15.93 -12.66 18.91
N CYS A 54 15.51 -11.48 18.46
CA CYS A 54 16.38 -10.31 18.39
C CYS A 54 16.93 -10.00 19.80
N ARG A 55 18.26 -9.90 19.92
CA ARG A 55 18.93 -9.58 21.20
C ARG A 55 18.83 -8.10 21.57
N SER A 56 18.49 -7.26 20.60
CA SER A 56 18.38 -5.81 20.72
C SER A 56 16.98 -5.37 20.30
N ASN A 57 16.79 -4.08 20.04
CA ASN A 57 15.53 -3.59 19.50
C ASN A 57 15.35 -4.10 18.07
N PRO A 58 14.31 -4.88 17.77
CA PRO A 58 14.05 -5.30 16.40
C PRO A 58 13.69 -4.08 15.55
N LEU A 59 14.30 -3.98 14.37
CA LEU A 59 14.00 -2.96 13.38
C LEU A 59 13.38 -3.61 12.15
N ILE A 60 12.24 -3.06 11.72
CA ILE A 60 11.64 -3.38 10.42
C ILE A 60 11.85 -2.14 9.56
N ALA A 61 12.83 -2.20 8.66
CA ALA A 61 13.09 -1.10 7.74
C ALA A 61 12.16 -1.22 6.52
N GLU A 62 11.47 -0.13 6.17
CA GLU A 62 10.65 -0.03 4.97
C GLU A 62 11.46 0.66 3.86
N ILE A 63 11.55 0.03 2.70
CA ILE A 63 12.06 0.67 1.48
C ILE A 63 10.86 1.31 0.76
N LYS A 64 10.83 2.65 0.69
CA LYS A 64 9.68 3.41 0.16
C LYS A 64 10.13 4.61 -0.67
N THR A 65 9.61 4.73 -1.90
CA THR A 65 9.95 5.84 -2.81
C THR A 65 9.01 7.04 -2.68
N ALA A 66 7.76 6.85 -2.24
CA ALA A 66 6.78 7.92 -2.08
C ALA A 66 5.66 7.59 -1.07
N SER A 67 4.94 8.60 -0.58
CA SER A 67 3.71 8.43 0.20
C SER A 67 2.66 9.49 -0.14
N PRO A 68 1.35 9.23 0.11
CA PRO A 68 0.31 10.25 -0.10
C PRO A 68 0.51 11.53 0.72
N SER A 69 1.07 11.41 1.92
CA SER A 69 1.25 12.55 2.83
C SER A 69 2.51 13.38 2.58
N ILE A 70 3.58 12.77 2.07
CA ILE A 70 4.91 13.41 1.91
C ILE A 70 5.25 13.62 0.44
N GLY A 71 4.58 12.92 -0.48
CA GLY A 71 4.96 12.90 -1.89
C GLY A 71 6.18 12.00 -2.10
N VAL A 72 7.11 12.42 -2.96
CA VAL A 72 8.32 11.64 -3.27
C VAL A 72 9.30 11.70 -2.09
N ILE A 73 9.70 10.52 -1.59
CA ILE A 73 10.67 10.33 -0.51
C ILE A 73 12.07 10.09 -1.10
N ALA A 74 12.17 9.29 -2.17
CA ALA A 74 13.42 9.00 -2.86
C ALA A 74 13.18 8.58 -4.31
N GLU A 75 13.97 9.13 -5.24
CA GLU A 75 13.78 8.93 -6.69
C GLU A 75 14.56 7.75 -7.28
N LYS A 76 15.71 7.39 -6.69
CA LYS A 76 16.66 6.41 -7.25
C LYS A 76 17.18 5.49 -6.16
N ILE A 77 16.34 4.57 -5.72
CA ILE A 77 16.73 3.52 -4.76
C ILE A 77 17.26 2.31 -5.52
N ASP A 78 18.47 1.87 -5.17
CA ASP A 78 18.99 0.58 -5.60
C ASP A 78 18.64 -0.48 -4.54
N VAL A 79 17.56 -1.22 -4.79
CA VAL A 79 16.97 -2.17 -3.82
C VAL A 79 17.93 -3.32 -3.50
N GLU A 80 18.77 -3.71 -4.45
CA GLU A 80 19.73 -4.80 -4.29
C GLU A 80 20.95 -4.42 -3.42
N LYS A 81 21.10 -3.13 -3.10
CA LYS A 81 22.19 -2.61 -2.26
C LYS A 81 21.77 -2.29 -0.82
N ILE A 82 20.52 -2.59 -0.45
CA ILE A 82 19.97 -2.36 0.89
C ILE A 82 20.03 -3.65 1.71
#